data_AF-A0A9E3YC40-F1
#
_entry.id   AF-A0A9E3YC40-F1
#
_cell.length_a   1.000
_cell.length_b   1.000
_cell.length_c   1.000
_cell.angle_alpha   90.00
_cell.angle_beta   90.00
_cell.angle_gamma   90.00
#
_symmetry.space_group_name_H-M   'P 1'
#
loop_
_entity.id
_entity.type
_entity.pdbx_description
1 polymer ?
#
loop_
_entity_poly.entity_id
_entity_poly.type
_entity_poly.pdbx_seq_one_letter_code
_entity_poly.pdbx_strand_id
1 'polypeptide(L)'
;VVADGMGGHQGGEVASRIAVRAMSGLEHAELEDLVEGVVGANAAVWEYAQKNPELMGMGTTVTAIAVIGSGADPKLALVNVGDSRVYQWREGTLSQLTDDHSYVAELVRRGQLDPTEAETHPYRNMLTRAIGVGEEVDVDSWEISPEPGDRYILCSDGLVNEVSDPVIGSIVASNADPSEVAKLLIEQANAAGGRDNITVVVVNIDAEPAPATAADEGDAAQGESVESQPSAGVPSGSASSLDTGVFVPVSGSEPTVELPIEAPADAPTTNDLFSAPVSEDELPIVTERSNPLATFDLPEHDGASPLPWSGGQPAPTAVEQETAEAPAVPDGSSLAEPTVPDPTEVVPVPRPEPGLHFSVPDDQPSQPQGADAKGWNAPLAVTWRHLAGVALVLLIIGGGLGLTGWYARSAYHVGFAGDEVVIYQGREGGVLWFDRTLEEGSGIYRSQLPDATVAEIEDVVEVSSLEAARAFIEGVRPQGQ
;
A
#
# COMPACT_ATOMS: atom_id res chain seq x y z
N VAL A 1 -7.61 -8.53 4.40
CA VAL A 1 -6.85 -7.32 4.01
C VAL A 1 -5.39 -7.55 4.36
N VAL A 2 -4.47 -7.14 3.48
CA VAL A 2 -3.04 -6.92 3.73
C VAL A 2 -2.76 -5.46 3.35
N ALA A 3 -1.90 -4.78 4.10
CA ALA A 3 -1.53 -3.39 3.84
C ALA A 3 -0.08 -3.18 4.29
N ASP A 4 0.78 -2.69 3.40
CA ASP A 4 2.21 -2.51 3.66
C ASP A 4 2.60 -1.03 3.68
N GLY A 5 3.22 -0.59 4.77
CA GLY A 5 3.45 0.82 5.06
C GLY A 5 4.73 1.33 4.39
N MET A 6 4.63 2.37 3.56
CA MET A 6 5.75 2.83 2.72
C MET A 6 7.02 3.14 3.54
N GLY A 7 8.07 2.35 3.31
CA GLY A 7 9.37 2.53 3.94
C GLY A 7 10.06 3.85 3.54
N GLY A 8 10.92 4.36 4.42
CA GLY A 8 11.69 5.59 4.19
C GLY A 8 10.94 6.91 4.44
N HIS A 9 9.61 6.89 4.51
CA HIS A 9 8.79 8.00 5.00
C HIS A 9 8.40 7.81 6.47
N GLN A 10 8.16 8.90 7.18
CA GLN A 10 7.55 8.83 8.52
C GLN A 10 6.11 8.34 8.39
N GLY A 11 5.67 7.45 9.28
CA GLY A 11 4.27 7.08 9.40
C GLY A 11 3.77 5.88 8.58
N GLY A 12 4.61 5.11 7.88
CA GLY A 12 4.16 3.91 7.14
C GLY A 12 3.31 2.93 8.00
N GLU A 13 3.78 2.62 9.21
CA GLU A 13 3.05 1.83 10.23
C GLU A 13 1.70 2.47 10.65
N VAL A 14 1.63 3.80 10.66
CA VAL A 14 0.43 4.55 11.01
C VAL A 14 -0.58 4.49 9.86
N ALA A 15 -0.12 4.67 8.62
CA ALA A 15 -0.94 4.57 7.41
C ALA A 15 -1.53 3.18 7.22
N SER A 16 -0.72 2.11 7.31
CA SER A 16 -1.22 0.72 7.15
C SER A 16 -2.22 0.35 8.25
N ARG A 17 -1.97 0.73 9.50
CA ARG A 17 -2.92 0.56 10.61
C ARG A 17 -4.22 1.32 10.41
N ILE A 18 -4.18 2.57 9.95
CA ILE A 18 -5.40 3.36 9.66
C ILE A 18 -6.18 2.72 8.50
N ALA A 19 -5.52 2.33 7.41
CA ALA A 19 -6.17 1.72 6.26
C ALA A 19 -6.82 0.37 6.59
N VAL A 20 -6.12 -0.52 7.29
CA VAL A 20 -6.69 -1.80 7.77
C VAL A 20 -7.86 -1.54 8.71
N ARG A 21 -7.78 -0.55 9.60
CA ARG A 21 -8.89 -0.21 10.51
C ARG A 21 -10.10 0.36 9.77
N ALA A 22 -9.91 1.21 8.75
CA ALA A 22 -10.99 1.75 7.94
C ALA A 22 -11.70 0.67 7.10
N MET A 23 -10.94 -0.33 6.64
CA MET A 23 -11.46 -1.52 5.96
C MET A 23 -12.10 -2.56 6.92
N SER A 24 -11.91 -2.43 8.23
CA SER A 24 -12.34 -3.44 9.22
C SER A 24 -13.74 -3.14 9.77
N GLY A 25 -14.65 -4.09 9.64
CA GLY A 25 -16.04 -3.94 10.10
C GLY A 25 -17.00 -3.37 9.05
N LEU A 26 -16.56 -3.26 7.80
CA LEU A 26 -17.45 -3.08 6.66
C LEU A 26 -18.16 -4.42 6.36
N GLU A 27 -19.49 -4.39 6.22
CA GLU A 27 -20.24 -5.49 5.61
C GLU A 27 -20.22 -5.27 4.09
N HIS A 28 -19.59 -6.18 3.34
CA HIS A 28 -19.50 -6.10 1.88
C HIS A 28 -20.61 -6.97 1.27
N ALA A 29 -21.58 -6.35 0.60
CA ALA A 29 -22.61 -7.07 -0.15
C ALA A 29 -22.20 -7.27 -1.61
N GLU A 30 -21.58 -6.26 -2.22
CA GLU A 30 -21.16 -6.23 -3.64
C GLU A 30 -19.70 -5.75 -3.78
N LEU A 31 -19.16 -5.79 -5.02
CA LEU A 31 -17.77 -5.39 -5.30
C LEU A 31 -17.53 -3.89 -5.01
N GLU A 32 -18.53 -3.06 -5.32
CA GLU A 32 -18.53 -1.62 -5.11
C GLU A 32 -18.32 -1.25 -3.63
N ASP A 33 -18.91 -1.99 -2.68
CA ASP A 33 -18.74 -1.74 -1.23
C ASP A 33 -17.27 -1.90 -0.78
N LEU A 34 -16.55 -2.85 -1.39
CA LEU A 34 -15.13 -3.07 -1.11
C LEU A 34 -14.26 -1.96 -1.74
N VAL A 35 -14.64 -1.44 -2.91
CA VAL A 35 -13.97 -0.30 -3.55
C VAL A 35 -14.21 1.00 -2.76
N GLU A 36 -15.46 1.27 -2.33
CA GLU A 36 -15.77 2.40 -1.45
C GLU A 36 -15.03 2.30 -0.11
N GLY A 37 -14.85 1.08 0.43
CA GLY A 37 -13.99 0.83 1.60
C GLY A 37 -12.54 1.27 1.40
N VAL A 38 -11.93 0.98 0.24
CA VAL A 38 -10.56 1.41 -0.09
C VAL A 38 -10.48 2.93 -0.30
N VAL A 39 -11.49 3.56 -0.92
CA VAL A 39 -11.56 5.02 -1.06
C VAL A 39 -11.72 5.70 0.30
N GLY A 40 -12.54 5.15 1.19
CA GLY A 40 -12.68 5.61 2.58
C GLY A 40 -11.38 5.46 3.38
N ALA A 41 -10.65 4.36 3.18
CA ALA A 41 -9.31 4.18 3.74
C ALA A 41 -8.32 5.23 3.23
N ASN A 42 -8.36 5.58 1.94
CA ASN A 42 -7.54 6.64 1.36
C ASN A 42 -7.84 8.00 2.00
N ALA A 43 -9.11 8.38 2.07
CA ALA A 43 -9.54 9.61 2.73
C ALA A 43 -9.08 9.66 4.19
N ALA A 44 -9.22 8.57 4.94
CA ALA A 44 -8.80 8.49 6.35
C ALA A 44 -7.28 8.66 6.54
N VAL A 45 -6.45 8.03 5.71
CA VAL A 45 -4.97 8.17 5.77
C VAL A 45 -4.55 9.59 5.32
N TRP A 46 -5.11 10.09 4.21
CA TRP A 46 -4.83 11.44 3.68
C TRP A 46 -5.20 12.53 4.69
N GLU A 47 -6.41 12.48 5.25
CA GLU A 47 -6.84 13.43 6.28
C GLU A 47 -5.97 13.39 7.54
N TYR A 48 -5.47 12.20 7.93
CA TYR A 48 -4.58 12.09 9.08
C TYR A 48 -3.19 12.68 8.78
N ALA A 49 -2.64 12.46 7.59
CA ALA A 49 -1.37 13.07 7.17
C ALA A 49 -1.47 14.62 7.11
N GLN A 50 -2.59 15.14 6.62
CA GLN A 50 -2.86 16.58 6.55
C GLN A 50 -3.03 17.25 7.92
N LYS A 51 -3.36 16.48 8.96
CA LYS A 51 -3.52 16.96 10.35
C LYS A 51 -2.23 16.83 11.19
N ASN A 52 -1.27 16.02 10.76
CA ASN A 52 -0.04 15.68 11.49
C ASN A 52 1.17 15.94 10.57
N PRO A 53 1.73 17.17 10.55
CA PRO A 53 2.72 17.59 9.54
C PRO A 53 4.00 16.76 9.45
N GLU A 54 4.39 16.13 10.56
CA GLU A 54 5.52 15.20 10.66
C GLU A 54 5.29 13.84 9.97
N LEU A 55 4.04 13.55 9.60
CA LEU A 55 3.60 12.37 8.84
C LEU A 55 3.17 12.72 7.40
N MET A 56 3.50 13.92 6.89
CA MET A 56 3.23 14.26 5.48
C MET A 56 3.91 13.28 4.52
N GLY A 57 3.13 12.74 3.59
CA GLY A 57 3.60 11.73 2.64
C GLY A 57 3.73 10.33 3.23
N MET A 58 3.19 10.06 4.43
CA MET A 58 2.92 8.69 4.85
C MET A 58 1.93 8.03 3.88
N GLY A 59 2.00 6.71 3.75
CA GLY A 59 1.09 5.96 2.91
C GLY A 59 1.31 4.46 3.02
N THR A 60 0.47 3.69 2.35
CA THR A 60 0.45 2.23 2.43
C THR A 60 -0.04 1.61 1.13
N THR A 61 0.35 0.38 0.83
CA THR A 61 -0.41 -0.48 -0.09
C THR A 61 -1.70 -0.93 0.61
N VAL A 62 -2.72 -1.34 -0.15
CA VAL A 62 -3.87 -2.11 0.34
C VAL A 62 -4.23 -3.17 -0.70
N THR A 63 -4.29 -4.42 -0.24
CA THR A 63 -4.74 -5.57 -1.03
C THR A 63 -5.78 -6.33 -0.21
N ALA A 64 -6.97 -6.59 -0.75
CA ALA A 64 -8.03 -7.24 0.01
C ALA A 64 -8.88 -8.19 -0.84
N ILE A 65 -9.31 -9.28 -0.21
CA ILE A 65 -10.40 -10.13 -0.66
C ILE A 65 -11.53 -10.03 0.36
N ALA A 66 -12.76 -9.92 -0.12
CA ALA A 66 -13.99 -10.11 0.66
C ALA A 66 -14.90 -11.14 -0.02
N VAL A 67 -15.77 -11.80 0.74
CA VAL A 67 -16.89 -12.56 0.19
C VAL A 67 -18.01 -11.58 -0.13
N ILE A 68 -18.61 -11.69 -1.31
CA ILE A 68 -19.73 -10.85 -1.79
C ILE A 68 -20.83 -11.71 -2.42
N GLY A 69 -22.00 -11.11 -2.60
CA GLY A 69 -23.22 -11.77 -3.06
C GLY A 69 -23.91 -12.56 -1.95
N SER A 70 -25.22 -12.75 -2.09
CA SER A 70 -26.06 -13.49 -1.14
C SER A 70 -26.72 -14.70 -1.78
N GLY A 71 -26.52 -15.89 -1.21
CA GLY A 71 -27.23 -17.12 -1.62
C GLY A 71 -26.32 -18.31 -1.84
N ALA A 72 -26.66 -19.13 -2.84
CA ALA A 72 -26.06 -20.45 -3.08
C ALA A 72 -24.81 -20.45 -3.98
N ASP A 73 -24.32 -19.27 -4.38
CA ASP A 73 -23.13 -19.09 -5.23
C ASP A 73 -22.39 -17.80 -4.81
N PRO A 74 -21.75 -17.78 -3.62
CA PRO A 74 -21.03 -16.62 -3.10
C PRO A 74 -19.73 -16.40 -3.90
N LYS A 75 -19.45 -15.15 -4.24
CA LYS A 75 -18.27 -14.76 -5.01
C LYS A 75 -17.21 -14.11 -4.12
N LEU A 76 -16.02 -13.92 -4.67
CA LEU A 76 -14.96 -13.14 -4.05
C LEU A 76 -14.78 -11.81 -4.78
N ALA A 77 -14.83 -10.72 -4.04
CA ALA A 77 -14.38 -9.40 -4.47
C ALA A 77 -12.89 -9.29 -4.17
N LEU A 78 -12.08 -8.88 -5.15
CA LEU A 78 -10.66 -8.57 -5.00
C LEU A 78 -10.43 -7.09 -5.31
N VAL A 79 -9.62 -6.41 -4.50
CA VAL A 79 -9.13 -5.03 -4.75
C VAL A 79 -7.63 -4.93 -4.49
N ASN A 80 -6.95 -4.07 -5.27
CA ASN A 80 -5.53 -3.76 -5.09
C ASN A 80 -5.20 -2.28 -5.32
N VAL A 81 -4.34 -1.75 -4.45
CA VAL A 81 -3.58 -0.50 -4.62
C VAL A 81 -2.17 -0.73 -4.10
N GLY A 82 -1.18 -0.76 -4.98
CA GLY A 82 0.24 -1.00 -4.65
C GLY A 82 0.84 -2.23 -5.34
N ASP A 83 1.98 -2.70 -4.82
CA ASP A 83 2.71 -3.90 -5.29
C ASP A 83 2.66 -5.09 -4.33
N SER A 84 1.93 -4.96 -3.21
CA SER A 84 1.38 -6.13 -2.50
C SER A 84 0.49 -6.95 -3.45
N ARG A 85 0.53 -8.28 -3.33
CA ARG A 85 -0.02 -9.19 -4.35
C ARG A 85 -1.07 -10.15 -3.82
N VAL A 86 -1.93 -10.62 -4.74
CA VAL A 86 -2.72 -11.85 -4.57
C VAL A 86 -2.34 -12.88 -5.62
N TYR A 87 -2.10 -14.10 -5.17
CA TYR A 87 -2.02 -15.29 -6.01
C TYR A 87 -3.23 -16.20 -5.79
N GLN A 88 -3.73 -16.82 -6.86
CA GLN A 88 -4.60 -18.00 -6.81
C GLN A 88 -3.78 -19.26 -7.05
N TRP A 89 -4.05 -20.30 -6.26
CA TRP A 89 -3.63 -21.67 -6.53
C TRP A 89 -4.86 -22.49 -6.91
N ARG A 90 -4.91 -22.98 -8.16
CA ARG A 90 -5.98 -23.83 -8.70
C ARG A 90 -5.39 -24.98 -9.52
N GLU A 91 -5.89 -26.20 -9.32
CA GLU A 91 -5.53 -27.43 -10.05
C GLU A 91 -4.00 -27.70 -10.26
N GLY A 92 -3.14 -27.22 -9.35
CA GLY A 92 -1.68 -27.40 -9.46
C GLY A 92 -0.92 -26.23 -10.12
N THR A 93 -1.61 -25.12 -10.42
CA THR A 93 -1.04 -23.91 -11.03
C THR A 93 -1.13 -22.75 -10.03
N LEU A 94 -0.04 -22.00 -9.86
CA LEU A 94 -0.05 -20.70 -9.19
C LEU A 94 -0.18 -19.59 -10.26
N SER A 95 -1.11 -18.66 -10.06
CA SER A 95 -1.35 -17.51 -10.93
C SER A 95 -1.43 -16.23 -10.09
N GLN A 96 -0.63 -15.21 -10.42
CA GLN A 96 -0.82 -13.87 -9.88
C GLN A 96 -2.13 -13.28 -10.46
N LEU A 97 -2.97 -12.69 -9.60
CA LEU A 97 -4.25 -12.08 -9.98
C LEU A 97 -4.17 -10.55 -10.06
N THR A 98 -3.38 -9.93 -9.19
CA THR A 98 -3.24 -8.47 -9.09
C THR A 98 -2.15 -7.95 -10.03
N ASP A 99 -2.39 -6.83 -10.71
CA ASP A 99 -1.33 -6.06 -11.37
C ASP A 99 -0.56 -5.22 -10.33
N ASP A 100 0.77 -5.32 -10.33
CA ASP A 100 1.64 -4.48 -9.49
C ASP A 100 1.55 -3.00 -9.91
N HIS A 101 1.38 -2.10 -8.94
CA HIS A 101 1.38 -0.65 -9.16
C HIS A 101 2.77 -0.03 -8.91
N SER A 102 3.84 -0.66 -9.40
CA SER A 102 5.21 -0.13 -9.31
C SER A 102 5.71 0.45 -10.65
N TYR A 103 6.71 1.32 -10.58
CA TYR A 103 7.32 1.97 -11.75
C TYR A 103 7.91 0.95 -12.73
N VAL A 104 8.49 -0.14 -12.22
CA VAL A 104 9.04 -1.22 -13.05
C VAL A 104 7.95 -2.07 -13.70
N ALA A 105 6.85 -2.35 -12.99
CA ALA A 105 5.71 -3.05 -13.55
C ALA A 105 5.09 -2.25 -14.71
N GLU A 106 4.96 -0.93 -14.57
CA GLU A 106 4.54 -0.06 -15.67
C GLU A 106 5.50 -0.10 -16.88
N LEU A 107 6.82 -0.12 -16.68
CA LEU A 107 7.77 -0.26 -17.79
C LEU A 107 7.67 -1.63 -18.48
N VAL A 108 7.54 -2.72 -17.71
CA VAL A 108 7.37 -4.08 -18.25
C VAL A 108 6.05 -4.20 -19.02
N ARG A 109 4.93 -3.73 -18.45
CA ARG A 109 3.59 -3.73 -19.07
C ARG A 109 3.55 -2.91 -20.38
N ARG A 110 4.44 -1.93 -20.53
CA ARG A 110 4.64 -1.11 -21.74
C ARG A 110 5.67 -1.69 -22.74
N GLY A 111 6.32 -2.82 -22.43
CA GLY A 111 7.39 -3.41 -23.23
C GLY A 111 8.66 -2.57 -23.29
N GLN A 112 8.93 -1.79 -22.24
CA GLN A 112 10.07 -0.86 -22.12
C GLN A 112 11.21 -1.38 -21.22
N LEU A 113 10.98 -2.50 -20.52
CA LEU A 113 11.91 -3.18 -19.62
C LEU A 113 11.61 -4.69 -19.69
N ASP A 114 12.62 -5.56 -19.63
CA ASP A 114 12.39 -7.00 -19.51
C ASP A 114 11.98 -7.37 -18.07
N PRO A 115 11.08 -8.36 -17.84
CA PRO A 115 10.72 -8.81 -16.49
C PRO A 115 11.93 -9.16 -15.61
N THR A 116 12.98 -9.76 -16.17
CA THR A 116 14.19 -10.13 -15.42
C THR A 116 15.11 -8.93 -15.12
N GLU A 117 15.01 -7.86 -15.90
CA GLU A 117 15.69 -6.59 -15.61
C GLU A 117 14.97 -5.81 -14.49
N ALA A 118 13.63 -5.93 -14.40
CA ALA A 118 12.83 -5.29 -13.36
C ALA A 118 13.19 -5.75 -11.93
N GLU A 119 13.46 -7.05 -11.73
CA GLU A 119 13.85 -7.64 -10.44
C GLU A 119 15.08 -6.95 -9.80
N THR A 120 16.02 -6.47 -10.63
CA THR A 120 17.29 -5.87 -10.17
C THR A 120 17.34 -4.34 -10.34
N HIS A 121 16.25 -3.74 -10.82
CA HIS A 121 16.21 -2.33 -11.19
C HIS A 121 16.31 -1.39 -9.97
N PRO A 122 17.03 -0.24 -10.06
CA PRO A 122 17.20 0.69 -8.94
C PRO A 122 15.91 1.29 -8.39
N TYR A 123 14.87 1.39 -9.22
CA TYR A 123 13.57 1.96 -8.88
C TYR A 123 12.46 0.89 -8.79
N ARG A 124 12.78 -0.36 -8.43
CA ARG A 124 11.76 -1.43 -8.35
C ARG A 124 10.73 -1.19 -7.24
N ASN A 125 11.17 -0.79 -6.04
CA ASN A 125 10.32 -0.40 -4.89
C ASN A 125 9.68 1.01 -5.05
N MET A 126 9.60 1.57 -6.27
CA MET A 126 8.96 2.88 -6.49
C MET A 126 7.50 2.67 -6.87
N LEU A 127 6.59 2.89 -5.92
CA LEU A 127 5.15 2.85 -6.17
C LEU A 127 4.70 3.97 -7.12
N THR A 128 3.73 3.63 -7.97
CA THR A 128 2.97 4.55 -8.83
C THR A 128 1.57 4.83 -8.30
N ARG A 129 1.03 3.97 -7.43
CA ARG A 129 -0.20 4.18 -6.66
C ARG A 129 -0.02 3.68 -5.23
N ALA A 130 -0.52 4.44 -4.26
CA ALA A 130 -0.48 4.11 -2.83
C ALA A 130 -1.59 4.86 -2.09
N ILE A 131 -2.13 4.26 -1.04
CA ILE A 131 -3.16 4.83 -0.16
C ILE A 131 -2.54 5.93 0.71
N GLY A 132 -3.19 7.08 0.78
CA GLY A 132 -2.83 8.21 1.65
C GLY A 132 -1.85 9.22 1.06
N VAL A 133 -1.35 8.99 -0.15
CA VAL A 133 -0.36 9.87 -0.82
C VAL A 133 -1.03 11.01 -1.60
N GLY A 134 -2.33 10.90 -1.87
CA GLY A 134 -3.16 11.92 -2.51
C GLY A 134 -4.63 11.82 -2.09
N GLU A 135 -5.42 12.85 -2.45
CA GLU A 135 -6.84 12.97 -2.11
C GLU A 135 -7.72 11.92 -2.81
N GLU A 136 -7.40 11.61 -4.08
CA GLU A 136 -8.05 10.59 -4.91
C GLU A 136 -7.10 9.39 -5.13
N VAL A 137 -7.65 8.19 -5.36
CA VAL A 137 -6.88 6.98 -5.70
C VAL A 137 -7.61 6.09 -6.70
N ASP A 138 -6.90 5.62 -7.73
CA ASP A 138 -7.41 4.62 -8.67
C ASP A 138 -7.25 3.20 -8.09
N VAL A 139 -8.38 2.58 -7.72
CA VAL A 139 -8.43 1.20 -7.19
C VAL A 139 -8.64 0.21 -8.34
N ASP A 140 -7.75 -0.77 -8.50
CA ASP A 140 -8.02 -1.89 -9.41
C ASP A 140 -8.88 -2.93 -8.67
N SER A 141 -9.93 -3.44 -9.32
CA SER A 141 -10.90 -4.35 -8.71
C SER A 141 -11.37 -5.46 -9.66
N TRP A 142 -11.71 -6.62 -9.08
CA TRP A 142 -12.12 -7.82 -9.81
C TRP A 142 -13.19 -8.61 -9.05
N GLU A 143 -14.12 -9.21 -9.80
CA GLU A 143 -15.03 -10.25 -9.30
C GLU A 143 -14.48 -11.63 -9.68
N ILE A 144 -14.44 -12.56 -8.72
CA ILE A 144 -13.88 -13.91 -8.89
C ILE A 144 -14.90 -14.95 -8.44
N SER A 145 -15.10 -15.99 -9.26
CA SER A 145 -15.83 -17.21 -8.88
C SER A 145 -14.88 -18.22 -8.22
N PRO A 146 -14.95 -18.43 -6.89
CA PRO A 146 -14.13 -19.42 -6.21
C PRO A 146 -14.59 -20.84 -6.52
N GLU A 147 -13.64 -21.78 -6.62
CA GLU A 147 -13.94 -23.21 -6.77
C GLU A 147 -13.42 -24.02 -5.56
N PRO A 148 -14.12 -25.06 -5.10
CA PRO A 148 -13.65 -25.89 -3.99
C PRO A 148 -12.26 -26.50 -4.26
N GLY A 149 -11.31 -26.22 -3.37
CA GLY A 149 -9.90 -26.56 -3.52
C GLY A 149 -9.00 -25.39 -3.96
N ASP A 150 -9.59 -24.26 -4.41
CA ASP A 150 -8.86 -23.01 -4.60
C ASP A 150 -8.17 -22.57 -3.31
N ARG A 151 -7.04 -21.87 -3.46
CA ARG A 151 -6.42 -21.14 -2.35
C ARG A 151 -5.94 -19.79 -2.82
N TYR A 152 -6.13 -18.77 -1.98
CA TYR A 152 -5.70 -17.40 -2.24
C TYR A 152 -4.60 -17.03 -1.25
N ILE A 153 -3.51 -16.45 -1.75
CA ILE A 153 -2.37 -16.01 -0.96
C ILE A 153 -2.22 -14.51 -1.16
N LEU A 154 -2.53 -13.72 -0.14
CA LEU A 154 -2.29 -12.28 -0.09
C LEU A 154 -0.95 -12.03 0.60
N CYS A 155 -0.08 -11.17 0.05
CA CYS A 155 1.25 -10.92 0.64
C CYS A 155 1.79 -9.52 0.38
N SER A 156 2.70 -9.06 1.26
CA SER A 156 3.54 -7.88 1.04
C SER A 156 4.68 -8.14 0.05
N ASP A 157 5.32 -7.06 -0.44
CA ASP A 157 6.49 -7.16 -1.32
C ASP A 157 7.64 -7.95 -0.66
N GLY A 158 7.76 -7.88 0.68
CA GLY A 158 8.74 -8.61 1.49
C GLY A 158 8.71 -10.14 1.36
N LEU A 159 7.59 -10.74 0.92
CA LEU A 159 7.59 -12.16 0.52
C LEU A 159 8.23 -12.33 -0.87
N VAL A 160 7.74 -11.59 -1.87
CA VAL A 160 8.02 -11.85 -3.29
C VAL A 160 9.37 -11.29 -3.74
N ASN A 161 9.92 -10.31 -3.02
CA ASN A 161 11.31 -9.84 -3.11
C ASN A 161 12.35 -10.86 -2.58
N GLU A 162 11.91 -11.93 -1.93
CA GLU A 162 12.76 -12.96 -1.31
C GLU A 162 12.44 -14.38 -1.81
N VAL A 163 11.20 -14.65 -2.24
CA VAL A 163 10.69 -15.97 -2.61
C VAL A 163 9.98 -15.92 -3.96
N SER A 164 10.61 -16.48 -4.99
CA SER A 164 10.05 -16.55 -6.34
C SER A 164 8.80 -17.45 -6.43
N ASP A 165 7.85 -17.10 -7.31
CA ASP A 165 6.58 -17.80 -7.54
C ASP A 165 6.66 -19.34 -7.63
N PRO A 166 7.66 -19.98 -8.29
CA PRO A 166 7.75 -21.45 -8.33
C PRO A 166 7.98 -22.07 -6.96
N VAL A 167 8.66 -21.36 -6.05
CA VAL A 167 8.89 -21.78 -4.66
C VAL A 167 7.60 -21.60 -3.86
N ILE A 168 6.91 -20.46 -4.00
CA ILE A 168 5.58 -20.22 -3.39
C ILE A 168 4.62 -21.35 -3.79
N GLY A 169 4.50 -21.62 -5.09
CA GLY A 169 3.66 -22.70 -5.62
C GLY A 169 4.05 -24.08 -5.07
N SER A 170 5.34 -24.37 -4.90
CA SER A 170 5.80 -25.64 -4.30
C SER A 170 5.42 -25.81 -2.82
N ILE A 171 5.46 -24.72 -2.04
CA ILE A 171 5.08 -24.72 -0.62
C ILE A 171 3.57 -24.88 -0.47
N VAL A 172 2.79 -24.17 -1.28
CA VAL A 172 1.32 -24.30 -1.34
C VAL A 172 0.92 -25.70 -1.81
N ALA A 173 1.57 -26.26 -2.83
CA ALA A 173 1.28 -27.61 -3.32
C ALA A 173 1.52 -28.72 -2.27
N SER A 174 2.53 -28.54 -1.42
CA SER A 174 3.02 -29.59 -0.52
C SER A 174 2.28 -29.69 0.82
N ASN A 175 1.53 -28.65 1.19
CA ASN A 175 0.86 -28.51 2.49
C ASN A 175 -0.63 -28.21 2.29
N ALA A 176 -1.49 -28.61 3.22
CA ALA A 176 -2.95 -28.37 3.12
C ALA A 176 -3.47 -27.33 4.13
N ASP A 177 -2.86 -27.25 5.31
CA ASP A 177 -3.19 -26.26 6.34
C ASP A 177 -2.70 -24.86 5.91
N PRO A 178 -3.60 -23.85 5.80
CA PRO A 178 -3.22 -22.50 5.45
C PRO A 178 -2.27 -21.86 6.48
N SER A 179 -2.33 -22.29 7.75
CA SER A 179 -1.48 -21.80 8.84
C SER A 179 -0.02 -22.20 8.61
N GLU A 180 0.23 -23.49 8.35
CA GLU A 180 1.58 -23.99 8.04
C GLU A 180 2.08 -23.50 6.68
N VAL A 181 1.21 -23.31 5.67
CA VAL A 181 1.60 -22.65 4.41
C VAL A 181 2.10 -21.23 4.66
N ALA A 182 1.35 -20.41 5.42
CA ALA A 182 1.75 -19.04 5.74
C ALA A 182 3.08 -19.01 6.51
N LYS A 183 3.23 -19.88 7.52
CA LYS A 183 4.46 -20.02 8.31
C LYS A 183 5.67 -20.40 7.43
N LEU A 184 5.54 -21.41 6.57
CA LEU A 184 6.62 -21.86 5.70
C LEU A 184 7.03 -20.80 4.66
N LEU A 185 6.10 -20.00 4.16
CA LEU A 185 6.40 -18.85 3.29
C LEU A 185 7.22 -17.78 4.04
N ILE A 186 6.83 -17.47 5.28
CA ILE A 186 7.57 -16.52 6.15
C ILE A 186 8.96 -17.07 6.50
N GLU A 187 9.08 -18.34 6.87
CA GLU A 187 10.37 -18.99 7.17
C GLU A 187 11.29 -18.99 5.93
N GLN A 188 10.74 -19.25 4.74
CA GLN A 188 11.50 -19.25 3.48
C GLN A 188 11.97 -17.84 3.06
N ALA A 189 11.16 -16.80 3.28
CA ALA A 189 11.56 -15.41 3.00
C ALA A 189 12.66 -14.93 3.96
N ASN A 190 12.53 -15.23 5.26
CA ASN A 190 13.58 -14.98 6.25
C ASN A 190 14.89 -15.73 5.93
N ALA A 191 14.80 -16.97 5.43
CA ALA A 191 15.97 -17.76 5.04
C ALA A 191 16.66 -17.26 3.75
N ALA A 192 15.94 -16.59 2.85
CA ALA A 192 16.49 -15.99 1.63
C ALA A 192 17.14 -14.62 1.88
N GLY A 193 16.65 -13.87 2.86
CA GLY A 193 17.29 -12.63 3.31
C GLY A 193 16.56 -11.84 4.39
N GLY A 194 15.23 -11.95 4.47
CA GLY A 194 14.41 -11.19 5.43
C GLY A 194 14.64 -9.68 5.38
N ARG A 195 14.87 -9.10 4.19
CA ARG A 195 15.26 -7.69 4.03
C ARG A 195 14.15 -6.68 4.35
N ASP A 196 12.89 -7.10 4.37
CA ASP A 196 11.75 -6.25 4.67
C ASP A 196 10.63 -6.99 5.44
N ASN A 197 9.50 -6.32 5.67
CA ASN A 197 8.38 -6.76 6.50
C ASN A 197 7.53 -7.81 5.76
N ILE A 198 7.64 -9.08 6.18
CA ILE A 198 6.94 -10.20 5.53
C ILE A 198 5.55 -10.40 6.17
N THR A 199 4.51 -10.02 5.44
CA THR A 199 3.10 -10.27 5.80
C THR A 199 2.49 -11.24 4.79
N VAL A 200 1.83 -12.30 5.27
CA VAL A 200 1.17 -13.32 4.43
C VAL A 200 -0.17 -13.72 5.05
N VAL A 201 -1.21 -13.79 4.22
CA VAL A 201 -2.54 -14.35 4.58
C VAL A 201 -2.90 -15.41 3.55
N VAL A 202 -3.26 -16.60 4.01
CA VAL A 202 -3.67 -17.73 3.15
C VAL A 202 -5.13 -18.07 3.43
N VAL A 203 -5.94 -18.16 2.38
CA VAL A 203 -7.37 -18.49 2.43
C VAL A 203 -7.60 -19.73 1.58
N ASN A 204 -8.11 -20.81 2.18
CA ASN A 204 -8.58 -21.99 1.43
C ASN A 204 -10.08 -21.84 1.12
N ILE A 205 -10.50 -22.31 -0.06
CA ILE A 205 -11.92 -22.52 -0.37
C ILE A 205 -12.23 -23.99 -0.16
N ASP A 206 -12.79 -24.32 1.01
CA ASP A 206 -13.28 -25.66 1.28
C ASP A 206 -14.58 -25.94 0.49
N ALA A 207 -14.83 -27.21 0.16
CA ALA A 207 -16.13 -27.63 -0.34
C ALA A 207 -17.18 -27.47 0.78
N GLU A 208 -18.37 -26.96 0.45
CA GLU A 208 -19.47 -26.92 1.42
C GLU A 208 -19.69 -28.36 1.97
N PRO A 209 -19.66 -28.57 3.30
CA PRO A 209 -19.80 -29.89 3.87
C PRO A 209 -21.20 -30.41 3.57
N ALA A 210 -21.28 -31.35 2.62
CA ALA A 210 -22.54 -31.90 2.11
C ALA A 210 -23.51 -32.19 3.26
N PRO A 211 -24.72 -31.60 3.25
CA PRO A 211 -25.58 -31.52 4.42
C PRO A 211 -25.80 -32.93 4.97
N ALA A 212 -25.34 -33.15 6.20
CA ALA A 212 -25.25 -34.48 6.80
C ALA A 212 -26.60 -35.19 6.67
N THR A 213 -26.67 -36.19 5.79
CA THR A 213 -27.91 -36.90 5.49
C THR A 213 -28.41 -37.50 6.78
N ALA A 214 -29.48 -36.92 7.34
CA ALA A 214 -30.01 -37.31 8.63
C ALA A 214 -30.22 -38.82 8.63
N ALA A 215 -29.49 -39.52 9.50
CA ALA A 215 -29.63 -40.95 9.63
C ALA A 215 -31.10 -41.23 10.00
N ASP A 216 -31.77 -42.03 9.18
CA ASP A 216 -33.17 -42.35 9.36
C ASP A 216 -33.32 -43.18 10.64
N GLU A 217 -33.63 -42.53 11.77
CA GLU A 217 -33.94 -43.18 13.05
C GLU A 217 -35.33 -43.85 13.01
N GLY A 218 -35.50 -44.73 12.02
CA GLY A 218 -36.74 -45.39 11.60
C GLY A 218 -36.93 -46.79 12.19
N ASP A 219 -37.10 -46.85 13.52
CA ASP A 219 -37.61 -48.01 14.28
C ASP A 219 -36.69 -49.26 14.38
N ALA A 220 -36.93 -50.11 15.39
CA ALA A 220 -36.00 -51.16 15.82
C ALA A 220 -36.65 -52.51 16.16
N ALA A 221 -36.12 -53.61 15.58
CA ALA A 221 -36.56 -54.97 15.91
C ALA A 221 -35.43 -56.03 15.87
N GLN A 222 -34.94 -56.38 17.07
CA GLN A 222 -34.59 -57.72 17.57
C GLN A 222 -34.10 -58.81 16.56
N GLY A 223 -32.88 -59.35 16.76
CA GLY A 223 -32.36 -60.49 15.99
C GLY A 223 -31.12 -61.18 16.59
N GLU A 224 -31.34 -62.04 17.58
CA GLU A 224 -30.49 -63.13 18.13
C GLU A 224 -28.94 -63.08 18.03
N SER A 225 -28.31 -63.19 19.21
CA SER A 225 -26.89 -63.53 19.40
C SER A 225 -26.59 -65.00 19.07
N VAL A 226 -25.48 -65.28 18.36
CA VAL A 226 -24.91 -66.64 18.25
C VAL A 226 -23.44 -66.63 18.66
N GLU A 227 -23.13 -67.42 19.69
CA GLU A 227 -21.80 -67.61 20.27
C GLU A 227 -21.01 -68.69 19.51
N SER A 228 -19.75 -68.43 19.14
CA SER A 228 -18.80 -69.50 18.82
C SER A 228 -17.31 -69.09 18.89
N GLN A 229 -16.55 -69.87 19.66
CA GLN A 229 -15.09 -69.97 19.69
C GLN A 229 -14.72 -71.32 20.35
N PRO A 230 -13.47 -71.82 20.27
CA PRO A 230 -12.40 -71.54 19.32
C PRO A 230 -11.85 -72.82 18.64
N SER A 231 -10.81 -72.71 17.81
CA SER A 231 -9.86 -73.80 17.56
C SER A 231 -8.46 -73.26 17.28
N ALA A 232 -7.41 -74.01 17.64
CA ALA A 232 -6.02 -73.55 17.64
C ALA A 232 -5.18 -74.16 16.51
N GLY A 233 -4.11 -73.46 16.07
CA GLY A 233 -3.24 -73.94 15.00
C GLY A 233 -1.97 -73.09 14.79
N VAL A 234 -0.98 -73.26 15.67
CA VAL A 234 0.35 -72.63 15.63
C VAL A 234 1.39 -73.76 15.79
N PRO A 235 2.44 -73.87 14.94
CA PRO A 235 3.74 -73.35 15.38
C PRO A 235 4.80 -72.94 14.32
N SER A 236 5.54 -71.87 14.68
CA SER A 236 7.01 -71.69 14.55
C SER A 236 7.66 -71.43 13.18
N GLY A 237 8.67 -70.54 13.16
CA GLY A 237 9.53 -70.31 11.99
C GLY A 237 10.37 -69.00 11.97
N SER A 238 11.15 -68.71 13.03
CA SER A 238 12.37 -67.84 13.08
C SER A 238 12.51 -66.64 12.10
N ALA A 239 12.58 -65.38 12.56
CA ALA A 239 13.79 -64.69 13.07
C ALA A 239 14.90 -64.46 11.99
N SER A 240 15.65 -63.34 11.96
CA SER A 240 16.09 -62.49 13.09
C SER A 240 16.58 -61.06 12.71
N SER A 241 16.50 -60.13 13.69
CA SER A 241 17.46 -59.05 14.10
C SER A 241 18.49 -58.47 13.12
N LEU A 242 18.83 -57.16 13.09
CA LEU A 242 18.51 -55.92 13.87
C LEU A 242 18.71 -54.72 12.86
N ASP A 243 18.85 -53.41 13.15
CA ASP A 243 19.05 -52.57 14.36
C ASP A 243 18.46 -51.16 14.04
N THR A 244 17.51 -50.60 14.79
CA THR A 244 17.61 -49.75 16.01
C THR A 244 18.26 -48.36 15.84
N GLY A 245 17.47 -47.31 16.08
CA GLY A 245 17.92 -45.93 16.30
C GLY A 245 16.81 -45.13 16.98
N VAL A 246 16.85 -45.02 18.30
CA VAL A 246 15.77 -44.45 19.14
C VAL A 246 16.12 -43.03 19.58
N PHE A 247 15.14 -42.13 19.53
CA PHE A 247 15.11 -40.91 20.32
C PHE A 247 13.84 -40.85 21.17
N VAL A 248 13.92 -40.20 22.34
CA VAL A 248 12.90 -40.28 23.39
C VAL A 248 12.24 -38.92 23.61
N PRO A 249 10.90 -38.79 23.56
CA PRO A 249 10.21 -37.60 24.02
C PRO A 249 10.17 -37.57 25.56
N VAL A 250 10.57 -36.45 26.16
CA VAL A 250 10.46 -36.23 27.60
C VAL A 250 9.14 -35.52 27.89
N SER A 251 8.31 -36.13 28.75
CA SER A 251 7.06 -35.53 29.22
C SER A 251 7.34 -34.34 30.16
N GLY A 252 6.75 -33.19 29.86
CA GLY A 252 6.74 -31.98 30.69
C GLY A 252 5.30 -31.49 30.85
N SER A 253 4.91 -31.11 32.07
CA SER A 253 3.52 -30.80 32.43
C SER A 253 3.08 -29.40 32.00
N GLU A 254 1.86 -29.31 31.49
CA GLU A 254 1.13 -28.05 31.25
C GLU A 254 0.86 -27.27 32.55
N PRO A 255 0.90 -25.93 32.51
CA PRO A 255 0.15 -25.07 33.41
C PRO A 255 -1.08 -24.51 32.68
N THR A 256 -2.27 -25.07 32.93
CA THR A 256 -3.54 -24.50 32.44
C THR A 256 -3.75 -23.11 33.02
N VAL A 257 -3.93 -22.11 32.17
CA VAL A 257 -4.36 -20.76 32.56
C VAL A 257 -5.73 -20.50 31.92
N GLU A 258 -6.77 -20.55 32.73
CA GLU A 258 -8.12 -20.18 32.32
C GLU A 258 -8.19 -18.65 32.15
N LEU A 259 -8.50 -18.18 30.93
CA LEU A 259 -8.88 -16.80 30.68
C LEU A 259 -10.41 -16.69 30.66
N PRO A 260 -11.04 -15.88 31.52
CA PRO A 260 -12.50 -15.73 31.53
C PRO A 260 -13.03 -15.14 30.22
N ILE A 261 -14.05 -15.78 29.64
CA ILE A 261 -14.85 -15.21 28.56
C ILE A 261 -16.01 -14.46 29.20
N GLU A 262 -15.94 -13.12 29.24
CA GLU A 262 -17.12 -12.26 29.38
C GLU A 262 -17.23 -11.39 28.12
N ALA A 263 -18.35 -11.54 27.41
CA ALA A 263 -18.67 -10.73 26.24
C ALA A 263 -19.47 -9.48 26.68
N PRO A 264 -19.01 -8.26 26.39
CA PRO A 264 -19.83 -7.07 26.58
C PRO A 264 -20.94 -7.04 25.52
N ALA A 265 -22.19 -7.19 25.94
CA ALA A 265 -23.33 -6.96 25.08
C ALA A 265 -23.67 -5.47 25.08
N ASP A 266 -23.24 -4.76 24.03
CA ASP A 266 -23.94 -3.63 23.40
C ASP A 266 -23.15 -3.17 22.16
N ALA A 267 -23.81 -3.09 21.00
CA ALA A 267 -23.20 -2.64 19.75
C ALA A 267 -23.50 -1.15 19.51
N PRO A 268 -22.48 -0.27 19.41
CA PRO A 268 -22.70 1.14 19.10
C PRO A 268 -23.11 1.30 17.63
N THR A 269 -24.14 2.11 17.38
CA THR A 269 -24.57 2.46 16.01
C THR A 269 -23.64 3.52 15.39
N THR A 270 -23.77 3.69 14.07
CA THR A 270 -22.77 4.28 13.16
C THR A 270 -22.60 5.81 13.24
N ASN A 271 -22.38 6.39 14.43
CA ASN A 271 -22.20 7.84 14.56
C ASN A 271 -21.19 8.35 15.62
N ASP A 272 -20.57 7.48 16.43
CA ASP A 272 -19.65 7.90 17.53
C ASP A 272 -18.14 7.75 17.21
N LEU A 273 -17.77 7.33 15.98
CA LEU A 273 -16.39 6.95 15.63
C LEU A 273 -15.35 8.08 15.59
N PHE A 274 -15.75 9.36 15.71
CA PHE A 274 -14.88 10.53 15.53
C PHE A 274 -14.95 11.56 16.66
N SER A 275 -15.13 11.16 17.92
CA SER A 275 -15.06 12.07 19.08
C SER A 275 -14.57 11.45 20.39
N ALA A 276 -13.32 10.98 20.38
CA ALA A 276 -12.55 10.69 21.61
C ALA A 276 -11.10 11.20 21.45
N PRO A 277 -10.58 12.03 22.38
CA PRO A 277 -9.17 12.42 22.38
C PRO A 277 -8.30 11.25 22.88
N VAL A 278 -7.18 11.00 22.21
CA VAL A 278 -6.18 10.03 22.66
C VAL A 278 -5.39 10.63 23.83
N SER A 279 -5.23 9.87 24.91
CA SER A 279 -4.44 10.25 26.09
C SER A 279 -2.96 9.85 25.93
N GLU A 280 -2.04 10.76 26.24
CA GLU A 280 -0.59 10.62 25.95
C GLU A 280 0.20 9.65 26.87
N ASP A 281 -0.46 8.91 27.77
CA ASP A 281 0.19 8.17 28.87
C ASP A 281 0.55 6.68 28.59
N GLU A 282 0.32 6.15 27.37
CA GLU A 282 0.61 4.73 27.03
C GLU A 282 1.69 4.54 25.94
N LEU A 283 2.85 5.20 26.10
CA LEU A 283 4.07 4.86 25.36
C LEU A 283 4.91 3.81 26.13
N PRO A 284 5.21 2.63 25.56
CA PRO A 284 5.96 1.59 26.25
C PRO A 284 7.44 1.93 26.42
N ILE A 285 7.98 1.68 27.62
CA ILE A 285 9.36 2.00 27.98
C ILE A 285 10.35 1.09 27.23
N VAL A 286 11.13 1.67 26.33
CA VAL A 286 12.28 1.00 25.70
C VAL A 286 13.32 0.66 26.77
N THR A 287 13.61 -0.63 26.95
CA THR A 287 14.66 -1.12 27.85
C THR A 287 15.90 -1.48 27.05
N GLU A 288 16.84 -0.53 26.92
CA GLU A 288 18.11 -0.76 26.25
C GLU A 288 18.91 -1.92 26.87
N ARG A 289 19.56 -2.71 26.01
CA ARG A 289 20.66 -3.58 26.41
C ARG A 289 21.97 -3.01 25.87
N SER A 290 22.83 -2.57 26.80
CA SER A 290 24.27 -2.34 26.59
C SER A 290 24.93 -3.51 25.82
N ASN A 291 26.01 -3.36 25.04
CA ASN A 291 27.13 -2.41 25.08
C ASN A 291 28.02 -2.62 23.80
N PRO A 292 29.25 -2.07 23.68
CA PRO A 292 29.73 -0.68 23.68
C PRO A 292 30.36 -0.26 22.32
N LEU A 293 30.72 1.02 22.12
CA LEU A 293 32.08 1.44 21.69
C LEU A 293 32.29 2.98 21.66
N ALA A 294 33.57 3.37 21.76
CA ALA A 294 34.16 4.67 21.41
C ALA A 294 33.59 5.97 22.04
N THR A 295 34.09 6.33 23.23
CA THR A 295 34.10 7.72 23.73
C THR A 295 35.09 8.61 22.97
N PHE A 296 34.76 9.89 22.80
CA PHE A 296 35.75 10.97 22.64
C PHE A 296 35.17 12.31 23.15
N ASP A 297 35.91 13.00 24.02
CA ASP A 297 35.54 14.31 24.60
C ASP A 297 35.83 15.48 23.65
N LEU A 298 35.09 16.59 23.80
CA LEU A 298 35.57 17.99 23.81
C LEU A 298 34.54 18.89 24.55
N PRO A 299 34.90 20.10 25.03
CA PRO A 299 34.55 20.49 26.40
C PRO A 299 33.37 21.47 26.59
N GLU A 300 32.97 21.58 27.85
CA GLU A 300 32.07 22.60 28.41
C GLU A 300 32.57 24.04 28.15
N HIS A 301 31.63 25.00 28.08
CA HIS A 301 31.97 26.42 28.19
C HIS A 301 30.93 27.19 29.02
N ASP A 302 31.43 27.90 30.04
CA ASP A 302 30.60 28.44 31.12
C ASP A 302 30.07 29.86 30.86
N GLY A 303 28.82 30.09 31.27
CA GLY A 303 28.27 31.34 31.83
C GLY A 303 28.46 32.71 31.15
N ALA A 304 27.34 33.27 30.65
CA ALA A 304 27.08 34.72 30.69
C ALA A 304 25.59 35.00 30.96
N SER A 305 25.27 36.07 31.70
CA SER A 305 23.92 36.42 32.17
C SER A 305 23.33 37.68 31.50
N PRO A 306 22.00 37.91 31.56
CA PRO A 306 21.29 38.71 30.55
C PRO A 306 21.11 40.20 30.90
N LEU A 307 20.80 41.00 29.87
CA LEU A 307 20.20 42.34 29.97
C LEU A 307 19.12 42.55 28.89
N PRO A 308 18.16 43.49 29.08
CA PRO A 308 16.84 43.42 28.44
C PRO A 308 16.68 44.28 27.18
N TRP A 309 15.62 43.97 26.41
CA TRP A 309 15.00 44.91 25.46
C TRP A 309 13.49 44.97 25.70
N SER A 310 12.87 46.09 25.32
CA SER A 310 11.46 46.40 25.62
C SER A 310 10.70 46.84 24.38
N GLY A 311 9.68 46.07 23.98
CA GLY A 311 8.72 46.40 22.93
C GLY A 311 7.35 45.83 23.28
N GLY A 312 6.29 46.64 23.18
CA GLY A 312 4.96 46.27 23.68
C GLY A 312 4.07 45.55 22.67
N GLN A 313 3.21 44.65 23.17
CA GLN A 313 2.10 44.06 22.41
C GLN A 313 0.96 45.07 22.20
N PRO A 314 0.27 45.04 21.05
CA PRO A 314 -1.16 45.28 20.96
C PRO A 314 -1.96 43.97 21.08
N ALA A 315 -3.12 44.00 21.72
CA ALA A 315 -4.04 42.87 21.84
C ALA A 315 -4.93 42.71 20.57
N PRO A 316 -5.47 41.52 20.27
CA PRO A 316 -6.37 41.33 19.14
C PRO A 316 -7.67 42.14 19.29
N THR A 317 -8.16 42.68 18.18
CA THR A 317 -9.43 43.44 18.13
C THR A 317 -10.58 42.50 17.78
N ALA A 318 -11.71 42.63 18.49
CA ALA A 318 -12.92 41.88 18.18
C ALA A 318 -13.56 42.35 16.87
N VAL A 319 -14.17 41.42 16.14
CA VAL A 319 -15.01 41.71 14.97
C VAL A 319 -16.45 41.33 15.33
N GLU A 320 -17.39 42.21 15.02
CA GLU A 320 -18.80 42.06 15.38
C GLU A 320 -19.53 41.08 14.45
N GLN A 321 -20.60 40.45 14.96
CA GLN A 321 -21.49 39.61 14.15
C GLN A 321 -22.47 40.49 13.39
N GLU A 322 -22.50 40.39 12.06
CA GLU A 322 -23.56 40.96 11.23
C GLU A 322 -24.40 39.85 10.58
N THR A 323 -25.71 40.04 10.54
CA THR A 323 -26.71 39.00 10.23
C THR A 323 -27.03 38.90 8.75
N ALA A 324 -27.16 37.68 8.22
CA ALA A 324 -27.71 37.40 6.89
C ALA A 324 -29.12 36.78 6.97
N GLU A 325 -29.96 37.06 5.98
CA GLU A 325 -31.40 36.72 5.97
C GLU A 325 -31.71 35.26 5.63
N ALA A 326 -32.88 34.79 6.07
CA ALA A 326 -33.46 33.51 5.68
C ALA A 326 -34.57 33.69 4.62
N PRO A 327 -34.66 32.81 3.60
CA PRO A 327 -35.78 32.81 2.65
C PRO A 327 -37.06 32.22 3.26
N ALA A 328 -38.21 32.60 2.70
CA ALA A 328 -39.53 32.41 3.33
C ALA A 328 -40.24 31.07 3.04
N VAL A 329 -41.17 30.72 3.94
CA VAL A 329 -42.07 29.57 3.89
C VAL A 329 -43.34 29.87 3.05
N PRO A 330 -43.87 28.90 2.28
CA PRO A 330 -45.27 28.85 1.89
C PRO A 330 -46.08 27.87 2.77
N ASP A 331 -47.23 28.32 3.28
CA ASP A 331 -48.05 27.56 4.24
C ASP A 331 -48.82 26.36 3.67
N GLY A 332 -48.75 25.24 4.41
CA GLY A 332 -49.91 24.45 4.85
C GLY A 332 -50.79 23.68 3.83
N SER A 333 -51.00 22.38 4.09
CA SER A 333 -52.27 21.91 4.67
C SER A 333 -52.36 20.38 4.88
N SER A 334 -53.26 19.99 5.79
CA SER A 334 -53.84 18.64 6.00
C SER A 334 -52.92 17.47 6.36
N LEU A 335 -52.97 17.06 7.63
CA LEU A 335 -52.70 15.69 8.05
C LEU A 335 -53.79 14.74 7.52
N ALA A 336 -53.44 13.47 7.31
CA ALA A 336 -54.37 12.34 7.19
C ALA A 336 -53.66 11.06 7.69
N GLU A 337 -54.38 10.20 8.42
CA GLU A 337 -53.82 9.02 9.08
C GLU A 337 -53.70 7.82 8.12
N PRO A 338 -52.72 6.92 8.30
CA PRO A 338 -52.59 5.70 7.51
C PRO A 338 -53.69 4.67 7.89
N THR A 339 -54.58 4.36 6.95
CA THR A 339 -55.62 3.34 7.11
C THR A 339 -55.12 1.96 6.68
N VAL A 340 -55.28 0.97 7.57
CA VAL A 340 -54.97 -0.44 7.31
C VAL A 340 -56.09 -1.09 6.47
N PRO A 341 -55.79 -1.79 5.36
CA PRO A 341 -56.80 -2.50 4.58
C PRO A 341 -57.22 -3.83 5.22
N ASP A 342 -58.53 -4.10 5.23
CA ASP A 342 -59.18 -5.29 5.80
C ASP A 342 -59.21 -6.45 4.77
N PRO A 343 -58.84 -7.71 5.11
CA PRO A 343 -58.46 -8.72 4.12
C PRO A 343 -59.64 -9.55 3.58
N THR A 344 -60.62 -8.93 2.90
CA THR A 344 -61.72 -9.66 2.23
C THR A 344 -62.15 -9.09 0.87
N GLU A 345 -61.33 -9.25 -0.18
CA GLU A 345 -61.84 -9.21 -1.56
C GLU A 345 -61.20 -10.29 -2.45
N VAL A 346 -62.04 -11.08 -3.14
CA VAL A 346 -61.62 -12.26 -3.92
C VAL A 346 -61.77 -11.96 -5.42
N VAL A 347 -60.64 -11.68 -6.08
CA VAL A 347 -60.59 -11.47 -7.53
C VAL A 347 -60.38 -12.82 -8.25
N PRO A 348 -61.25 -13.22 -9.20
CA PRO A 348 -61.21 -14.57 -9.79
C PRO A 348 -60.17 -14.73 -10.92
N VAL A 349 -59.52 -15.89 -10.95
CA VAL A 349 -58.54 -16.27 -11.98
C VAL A 349 -59.25 -16.72 -13.28
N PRO A 350 -58.93 -16.14 -14.46
CA PRO A 350 -59.43 -16.64 -15.74
C PRO A 350 -58.70 -17.93 -16.18
N ARG A 351 -59.44 -18.82 -16.85
CA ARG A 351 -58.95 -20.12 -17.36
C ARG A 351 -58.38 -19.97 -18.77
N PRO A 352 -57.30 -20.69 -19.15
CA PRO A 352 -56.72 -20.59 -20.51
C PRO A 352 -57.63 -21.20 -21.59
N GLU A 353 -57.63 -20.56 -22.76
CA GLU A 353 -58.21 -21.07 -24.02
C GLU A 353 -57.13 -21.80 -24.86
N PRO A 354 -57.48 -22.83 -25.66
CA PRO A 354 -56.49 -23.68 -26.31
C PRO A 354 -56.12 -23.28 -27.74
N GLY A 355 -54.82 -23.14 -27.99
CA GLY A 355 -54.17 -23.55 -29.24
C GLY A 355 -54.04 -22.54 -30.38
N LEU A 356 -52.79 -22.24 -30.74
CA LEU A 356 -52.40 -21.95 -32.12
C LEU A 356 -51.07 -22.66 -32.43
N HIS A 357 -50.90 -23.17 -33.65
CA HIS A 357 -49.73 -23.95 -34.02
C HIS A 357 -48.49 -23.07 -34.24
N PHE A 358 -47.37 -23.43 -33.62
CA PHE A 358 -46.05 -23.00 -34.06
C PHE A 358 -45.52 -24.01 -35.09
N SER A 359 -45.10 -23.52 -36.27
CA SER A 359 -44.37 -24.32 -37.26
C SER A 359 -42.91 -23.89 -37.25
N VAL A 360 -41.99 -24.85 -37.20
CA VAL A 360 -40.55 -24.60 -37.19
C VAL A 360 -40.01 -24.65 -38.63
N PRO A 361 -39.40 -23.57 -39.15
CA PRO A 361 -38.47 -23.65 -40.27
C PRO A 361 -37.14 -24.23 -39.77
N ASP A 362 -36.63 -25.23 -40.48
CA ASP A 362 -35.32 -25.84 -40.24
C ASP A 362 -34.27 -25.05 -41.04
N ASP A 363 -33.33 -24.40 -40.36
CA ASP A 363 -32.24 -23.62 -40.96
C ASP A 363 -30.95 -23.82 -40.15
N GLN A 364 -29.92 -24.39 -40.79
CA GLN A 364 -28.64 -24.68 -40.15
C GLN A 364 -27.70 -23.46 -40.22
N PRO A 365 -26.83 -23.23 -39.21
CA PRO A 365 -25.92 -22.08 -39.20
C PRO A 365 -24.84 -22.21 -40.28
N SER A 366 -25.08 -21.60 -41.44
CA SER A 366 -24.08 -21.45 -42.50
C SER A 366 -22.92 -20.57 -42.03
N GLN A 367 -21.68 -21.08 -42.13
CA GLN A 367 -20.49 -20.31 -41.73
C GLN A 367 -20.31 -19.05 -42.61
N PRO A 368 -20.01 -17.88 -42.02
CA PRO A 368 -19.70 -16.68 -42.79
C PRO A 368 -18.33 -16.82 -43.46
N GLN A 369 -18.31 -16.94 -44.79
CA GLN A 369 -17.09 -16.79 -45.57
C GLN A 369 -16.63 -15.33 -45.52
N GLY A 370 -15.31 -15.13 -45.35
CA GLY A 370 -14.77 -13.86 -44.86
C GLY A 370 -14.91 -12.67 -45.82
N ALA A 371 -15.20 -11.51 -45.23
CA ALA A 371 -14.92 -10.20 -45.80
C ALA A 371 -14.24 -9.32 -44.73
N ASP A 372 -13.12 -8.70 -45.11
CA ASP A 372 -12.49 -7.51 -44.53
C ASP A 372 -12.21 -7.50 -43.02
N ALA A 373 -10.97 -7.85 -42.66
CA ALA A 373 -10.41 -7.67 -41.32
C ALA A 373 -10.28 -6.17 -40.94
N LYS A 374 -11.34 -5.61 -40.37
CA LYS A 374 -11.42 -4.20 -39.97
C LYS A 374 -10.77 -3.99 -38.60
N GLY A 375 -9.44 -3.86 -38.60
CA GLY A 375 -8.62 -3.76 -37.39
C GLY A 375 -9.06 -2.66 -36.42
N TRP A 376 -9.04 -2.97 -35.12
CA TRP A 376 -9.43 -2.08 -34.02
C TRP A 376 -8.38 -1.01 -33.71
N ASN A 377 -8.01 -0.22 -34.72
CA ASN A 377 -7.27 1.03 -34.54
C ASN A 377 -8.27 2.19 -34.47
N ALA A 378 -9.03 2.27 -33.38
CA ALA A 378 -9.70 3.50 -33.00
C ALA A 378 -8.67 4.41 -32.31
N PRO A 379 -8.15 5.47 -32.96
CA PRO A 379 -7.27 6.39 -32.27
C PRO A 379 -8.05 7.06 -31.14
N LEU A 380 -7.48 7.08 -29.94
CA LEU A 380 -8.00 7.88 -28.83
C LEU A 380 -8.23 9.30 -29.34
N ALA A 381 -9.48 9.78 -29.25
CA ALA A 381 -9.88 11.07 -29.83
C ALA A 381 -9.39 12.23 -28.95
N VAL A 382 -8.07 12.42 -28.91
CA VAL A 382 -7.41 13.45 -28.08
C VAL A 382 -7.92 14.82 -28.48
N THR A 383 -8.91 15.29 -27.72
CA THR A 383 -9.59 16.55 -27.97
C THR A 383 -8.57 17.68 -27.82
N TRP A 384 -8.67 18.72 -28.65
CA TRP A 384 -7.74 19.85 -28.63
C TRP A 384 -7.56 20.48 -27.23
N ARG A 385 -8.59 20.37 -26.37
CA ARG A 385 -8.57 20.78 -24.95
C ARG A 385 -7.53 19.99 -24.12
N HIS A 386 -7.38 18.69 -24.34
CA HIS A 386 -6.40 17.85 -23.65
C HIS A 386 -4.97 18.18 -24.11
N LEU A 387 -4.75 18.34 -25.43
CA LEU A 387 -3.46 18.81 -25.96
C LEU A 387 -3.10 20.20 -25.41
N ALA A 388 -4.06 21.12 -25.32
CA ALA A 388 -3.84 22.44 -24.75
C ALA A 388 -3.54 22.39 -23.23
N GLY A 389 -4.20 21.51 -22.48
CA GLY A 389 -3.93 21.28 -21.06
C GLY A 389 -2.53 20.73 -20.81
N VAL A 390 -2.16 19.65 -21.52
CA VAL A 390 -0.81 19.07 -21.45
C VAL A 390 0.26 20.08 -21.88
N ALA A 391 0.01 20.85 -22.95
CA ALA A 391 0.92 21.92 -23.37
C ALA A 391 1.08 23.03 -22.32
N LEU A 392 0.01 23.40 -21.61
CA LEU A 392 0.06 24.38 -20.52
C LEU A 392 0.87 23.85 -19.33
N VAL A 393 0.65 22.60 -18.91
CA VAL A 393 1.42 21.96 -17.83
C VAL A 393 2.90 21.87 -18.19
N LEU A 394 3.24 21.45 -19.41
CA LEU A 394 4.63 21.41 -19.90
C LEU A 394 5.26 22.81 -19.98
N LEU A 395 4.49 23.85 -20.29
CA LEU A 395 4.96 25.24 -20.30
C LEU A 395 5.23 25.75 -18.87
N ILE A 396 4.38 25.41 -17.90
CA ILE A 396 4.58 25.74 -16.47
C ILE A 396 5.83 25.02 -15.94
N ILE A 397 5.96 23.71 -16.17
CA ILE A 397 7.13 22.92 -15.75
C ILE A 397 8.40 23.46 -16.42
N GLY A 398 8.40 23.65 -17.74
CA GLY A 398 9.54 24.20 -18.48
C GLY A 398 9.90 25.63 -18.04
N GLY A 399 8.91 26.45 -17.69
CA GLY A 399 9.11 27.78 -17.13
C GLY A 399 9.75 27.76 -15.75
N GLY A 400 9.30 26.87 -14.86
CA GLY A 400 9.91 26.66 -13.53
C GLY A 400 11.34 26.14 -13.63
N LEU A 401 11.58 25.11 -14.44
CA LEU A 401 12.92 24.56 -14.70
C LEU A 401 13.85 25.61 -15.32
N GLY A 402 13.35 26.43 -16.25
CA GLY A 402 14.10 27.54 -16.85
C GLY A 402 14.43 28.64 -15.85
N LEU A 403 13.48 29.03 -14.99
CA LEU A 403 13.69 30.06 -13.97
C LEU A 403 14.70 29.60 -12.91
N THR A 404 14.58 28.35 -12.42
CA THR A 404 15.54 27.76 -11.49
C THR A 404 16.93 27.60 -12.13
N GLY A 405 17.00 27.14 -13.38
CA GLY A 405 18.25 27.00 -14.13
C GLY A 405 18.94 28.33 -14.46
N TRP A 406 18.18 29.43 -14.57
CA TRP A 406 18.69 30.80 -14.65
C TRP A 406 19.19 31.30 -13.30
N TYR A 407 18.37 31.18 -12.24
CA TYR A 407 18.69 31.59 -10.87
C TYR A 407 19.91 30.86 -10.28
N ALA A 408 20.08 29.58 -10.63
CA ALA A 408 21.25 28.78 -10.26
C ALA A 408 22.55 29.33 -10.86
N ARG A 409 22.49 29.99 -12.03
CA ARG A 409 23.65 30.51 -12.79
C ARG A 409 23.78 32.04 -12.74
N SER A 410 22.91 32.75 -12.02
CA SER A 410 22.86 34.21 -12.02
C SER A 410 23.93 34.88 -11.13
N ALA A 411 24.78 34.11 -10.46
CA ALA A 411 25.81 34.55 -9.53
C ALA A 411 27.18 34.02 -9.96
N TYR A 412 28.24 34.75 -9.62
CA TYR A 412 29.63 34.38 -9.84
C TYR A 412 30.35 34.48 -8.49
N HIS A 413 31.24 33.55 -8.20
CA HIS A 413 31.99 33.53 -6.94
C HIS A 413 33.49 33.36 -7.24
N VAL A 414 34.32 34.12 -6.54
CA VAL A 414 35.78 33.93 -6.54
C VAL A 414 36.15 33.04 -5.36
N GLY A 415 36.93 31.99 -5.60
CA GLY A 415 37.34 31.04 -4.57
C GLY A 415 38.55 30.21 -5.01
N PHE A 416 38.97 29.26 -4.18
CA PHE A 416 40.11 28.39 -4.50
C PHE A 416 39.68 27.08 -5.19
N ALA A 417 40.51 26.60 -6.12
CA ALA A 417 40.52 25.24 -6.64
C ALA A 417 41.86 24.59 -6.28
N GLY A 418 41.92 23.96 -5.11
CA GLY A 418 43.19 23.55 -4.52
C GLY A 418 44.01 24.76 -4.06
N ASP A 419 45.09 25.09 -4.78
CA ASP A 419 45.97 26.23 -4.48
C ASP A 419 45.77 27.42 -5.45
N GLU A 420 44.99 27.29 -6.53
CA GLU A 420 44.75 28.36 -7.51
C GLU A 420 43.45 29.13 -7.23
N VAL A 421 43.46 30.46 -7.39
CA VAL A 421 42.22 31.27 -7.38
C VAL A 421 41.49 31.10 -8.73
N VAL A 422 40.21 30.76 -8.68
CA VAL A 422 39.36 30.54 -9.86
C VAL A 422 38.02 31.26 -9.74
N ILE A 423 37.38 31.49 -10.88
CA ILE A 423 36.00 31.99 -10.97
C ILE A 423 35.07 30.79 -11.16
N TYR A 424 34.14 30.61 -10.22
CA TYR A 424 33.02 29.68 -10.35
C TYR A 424 31.77 30.43 -10.82
N GLN A 425 31.09 29.87 -11.81
CA GLN A 425 29.75 30.29 -12.21
C GLN A 425 28.70 29.45 -11.48
N GLY A 426 27.72 30.13 -10.92
CA GLY A 426 26.59 29.54 -10.21
C GLY A 426 26.70 29.59 -8.68
N ARG A 427 25.55 29.53 -8.04
CA ARG A 427 25.34 29.79 -6.60
C ARG A 427 26.09 28.82 -5.69
N GLU A 428 26.42 29.30 -4.49
CA GLU A 428 26.93 28.46 -3.42
C GLU A 428 26.01 27.28 -3.07
N GLY A 429 26.62 26.13 -2.74
CA GLY A 429 25.95 24.84 -2.54
C GLY A 429 25.52 24.14 -3.83
N GLY A 430 25.38 24.86 -4.95
CA GLY A 430 24.61 24.40 -6.11
C GLY A 430 23.09 24.56 -5.86
N VAL A 431 22.28 24.31 -6.89
CA VAL A 431 20.81 24.41 -6.77
C VAL A 431 20.15 23.19 -7.44
N LEU A 432 19.58 22.29 -6.63
CA LEU A 432 19.10 20.98 -7.08
C LEU A 432 20.23 20.22 -7.83
N TRP A 433 19.99 19.83 -9.07
CA TRP A 433 20.98 19.18 -9.96
C TRP A 433 21.82 20.16 -10.80
N PHE A 434 21.81 21.46 -10.47
CA PHE A 434 22.69 22.45 -11.10
C PHE A 434 23.92 22.71 -10.23
N ASP A 435 24.97 21.93 -10.48
CA ASP A 435 26.31 22.12 -9.92
C ASP A 435 26.96 23.43 -10.38
N ARG A 436 27.91 23.94 -9.58
CA ARG A 436 28.78 25.07 -9.95
C ARG A 436 29.76 24.64 -11.05
N THR A 437 29.90 25.46 -12.09
CA THR A 437 30.89 25.23 -13.16
C THR A 437 32.10 26.15 -12.99
N LEU A 438 33.31 25.59 -13.02
CA LEU A 438 34.55 26.37 -13.09
C LEU A 438 34.62 27.03 -14.47
N GLU A 439 34.67 28.37 -14.51
CA GLU A 439 34.61 29.14 -15.76
C GLU A 439 35.98 29.66 -16.19
N GLU A 440 36.80 30.15 -15.26
CA GLU A 440 38.12 30.71 -15.57
C GLU A 440 39.11 30.52 -14.41
N GLY A 441 40.29 29.96 -14.69
CA GLY A 441 41.42 29.93 -13.76
C GLY A 441 42.27 31.19 -13.89
N SER A 442 42.63 31.81 -12.77
CA SER A 442 43.34 33.11 -12.79
C SER A 442 44.85 32.99 -13.02
N GLY A 443 45.43 31.79 -12.85
CA GLY A 443 46.87 31.56 -12.79
C GLY A 443 47.56 32.15 -11.55
N ILE A 444 46.78 32.62 -10.56
CA ILE A 444 47.29 33.16 -9.29
C ILE A 444 47.15 32.09 -8.21
N TYR A 445 48.25 31.79 -7.52
CA TYR A 445 48.29 30.77 -6.47
C TYR A 445 48.21 31.39 -5.07
N ARG A 446 47.65 30.68 -4.10
CA ARG A 446 47.49 31.10 -2.69
C ARG A 446 48.82 31.58 -2.09
N SER A 447 49.91 30.90 -2.44
CA SER A 447 51.30 31.24 -2.09
C SER A 447 51.82 32.59 -2.62
N GLN A 448 51.06 33.28 -3.48
CA GLN A 448 51.39 34.58 -4.07
C GLN A 448 50.58 35.74 -3.47
N LEU A 449 49.65 35.46 -2.55
CA LEU A 449 48.73 36.42 -1.96
C LEU A 449 49.05 36.72 -0.48
N PRO A 450 48.74 37.92 0.05
CA PRO A 450 48.82 38.20 1.48
C PRO A 450 47.79 37.39 2.27
N ASP A 451 48.13 36.93 3.47
CA ASP A 451 47.26 36.10 4.33
C ASP A 451 45.87 36.72 4.56
N ALA A 452 45.77 38.04 4.66
CA ALA A 452 44.50 38.76 4.82
C ALA A 452 43.59 38.62 3.59
N THR A 453 44.15 38.63 2.38
CA THR A 453 43.41 38.46 1.12
C THR A 453 43.11 36.99 0.83
N VAL A 454 43.94 36.07 1.34
CA VAL A 454 43.61 34.64 1.36
C VAL A 454 42.36 34.39 2.21
N ALA A 455 42.29 34.96 3.42
CA ALA A 455 41.10 34.86 4.27
C ALA A 455 39.85 35.51 3.63
N GLU A 456 39.99 36.68 2.99
CA GLU A 456 38.91 37.35 2.25
C GLU A 456 38.34 36.51 1.09
N ILE A 457 39.15 35.64 0.47
CA ILE A 457 38.72 34.71 -0.58
C ILE A 457 38.18 33.39 0.01
N GLU A 458 38.62 32.99 1.20
CA GLU A 458 38.06 31.83 1.92
C GLU A 458 36.66 32.09 2.49
N ASP A 459 36.33 33.34 2.84
CA ASP A 459 34.96 33.79 3.22
C ASP A 459 33.99 33.95 2.01
N VAL A 460 34.38 33.50 0.81
CA VAL A 460 33.58 33.39 -0.43
C VAL A 460 32.93 34.71 -0.91
N VAL A 461 33.66 35.47 -1.74
CA VAL A 461 33.14 36.71 -2.34
C VAL A 461 32.16 36.40 -3.49
N GLU A 462 30.85 36.51 -3.23
CA GLU A 462 29.82 36.58 -4.28
C GLU A 462 29.89 37.93 -5.01
N VAL A 463 29.93 37.88 -6.35
CA VAL A 463 29.95 39.05 -7.22
C VAL A 463 28.90 38.94 -8.33
N SER A 464 28.27 40.08 -8.64
CA SER A 464 27.10 40.15 -9.52
C SER A 464 27.41 39.99 -11.02
N SER A 465 28.67 39.81 -11.41
CA SER A 465 29.07 39.58 -12.80
C SER A 465 30.51 39.03 -12.93
N LEU A 466 30.78 38.35 -14.06
CA LEU A 466 32.13 37.93 -14.46
C LEU A 466 33.11 39.10 -14.59
N GLU A 467 32.65 40.28 -15.00
CA GLU A 467 33.50 41.48 -15.10
C GLU A 467 33.91 42.01 -13.71
N ALA A 468 33.01 41.96 -12.72
CA ALA A 468 33.35 42.24 -11.33
C ALA A 468 34.30 41.18 -10.72
N ALA A 469 34.11 39.89 -11.04
CA ALA A 469 35.01 38.82 -10.63
C ALA A 469 36.45 39.04 -11.16
N ARG A 470 36.57 39.39 -12.44
CA ARG A 470 37.86 39.74 -13.06
C ARG A 470 38.47 41.00 -12.45
N ALA A 471 37.69 42.06 -12.22
CA ALA A 471 38.18 43.29 -11.60
C ALA A 471 38.70 43.06 -10.16
N PHE A 472 38.04 42.19 -9.39
CA PHE A 472 38.50 41.75 -8.07
C PHE A 472 39.84 41.01 -8.18
N ILE A 473 39.94 40.01 -9.07
CA ILE A 473 41.18 39.25 -9.32
C ILE A 473 42.33 40.15 -9.81
N GLU A 474 42.05 41.18 -10.64
CA GLU A 474 43.07 42.16 -11.06
C GLU A 474 43.51 43.11 -9.94
N GLY A 475 42.61 43.46 -9.02
CA GLY A 475 42.94 44.24 -7.81
C GLY A 475 43.76 43.43 -6.78
N VAL A 476 43.51 42.13 -6.71
CA VAL A 476 44.21 41.17 -5.83
C VAL A 476 45.55 40.69 -6.41
N ARG A 477 45.72 40.71 -7.74
CA ARG A 477 46.96 40.33 -8.41
C ARG A 477 48.14 41.16 -7.88
N PRO A 478 49.23 40.53 -7.39
CA PRO A 478 50.35 41.27 -6.81
C PRO A 478 50.97 42.21 -7.85
N GLN A 479 50.90 43.52 -7.57
CA GLN A 479 51.60 44.52 -8.37
C GLN A 479 53.11 44.28 -8.25
N GLY A 480 53.80 44.24 -9.39
CA GLY A 480 55.12 43.62 -9.51
C GLY A 480 56.23 44.24 -8.65
N GLN A 481 57.21 43.39 -8.32
CA GLN A 481 58.55 43.80 -7.88
C GLN A 481 59.33 44.48 -9.02
#